data_AF-A0A813F115-F1
#
_entry.id   AF-A0A813F115-F1
#
_cell.length_a   1.000
_cell.length_b   1.000
_cell.length_c   1.000
_cell.angle_alpha   90.00
_cell.angle_beta   90.00
_cell.angle_gamma   90.00
#
_symmetry.space_group_name_H-M   'P 1'
#
loop_
_entity.id
_entity.type
_entity.pdbx_description
1 polymer ?
#
loop_
_entity_poly.entity_id
_entity_poly.type
_entity_poly.pdbx_seq_one_letter_code
_entity_poly.pdbx_strand_id
1 'polypeptide(L)'
;MGFNMKQWRTLVRRMFRSGLSAEVPNDEVATPAGAFALRKDEDKDRLIGDRRPDNWVEAQTGYPDLPYAPRLQRVLIKKRHGLRLHSRDVKDYYYILRNLKARLAAQVIGPRIPLPWLDDLQNEELDKIEPGEWRDSSRLKCAGPSSSCPKVQRISVTMSGIMMGDTNAATAGQALHGSILRGPCDAAGH
;
A
#
# COMPACT_ATOMS: atom_id res chain seq x y z
N MET A 1 8.94 -5.14 -19.49
CA MET A 1 9.61 -3.86 -19.13
C MET A 1 9.96 -3.95 -17.66
N GLY A 2 11.25 -3.99 -17.33
CA GLY A 2 11.70 -3.99 -15.94
C GLY A 2 11.54 -2.60 -15.33
N PHE A 3 11.14 -2.52 -14.07
CA PHE A 3 11.02 -1.28 -13.34
C PHE A 3 12.41 -0.67 -13.13
N ASN A 4 12.66 0.57 -13.57
CA ASN A 4 13.95 1.22 -13.38
C ASN A 4 14.09 1.68 -11.92
N MET A 5 15.27 1.50 -11.33
CA MET A 5 15.58 1.95 -9.97
C MET A 5 15.35 3.43 -9.73
N LYS A 6 15.51 4.26 -10.75
CA LYS A 6 15.15 5.68 -10.66
C LYS A 6 13.67 5.85 -10.38
N GLN A 7 12.82 5.15 -11.14
CA GLN A 7 11.37 5.17 -10.96
C GLN A 7 10.99 4.65 -9.57
N TRP A 8 11.69 3.60 -9.08
CA TRP A 8 11.51 3.12 -7.72
C TRP A 8 11.83 4.16 -6.67
N ARG A 9 12.99 4.81 -6.77
CA ARG A 9 13.40 5.89 -5.84
C ARG A 9 12.38 7.02 -5.82
N THR A 10 12.02 7.55 -7.00
CA THR A 10 11.02 8.62 -7.14
C THR A 10 9.69 8.21 -6.51
N LEU A 11 9.25 6.98 -6.75
CA LEU A 11 8.00 6.47 -6.21
C LEU A 11 8.03 6.37 -4.68
N VAL A 12 9.07 5.76 -4.12
CA VAL A 12 9.21 5.61 -2.66
C VAL A 12 9.23 6.99 -1.99
N ARG A 13 10.01 7.94 -2.51
CA ARG A 13 10.05 9.31 -1.98
C ARG A 13 8.67 9.96 -2.00
N ARG A 14 7.90 9.80 -3.08
CA ARG A 14 6.50 10.28 -3.17
C ARG A 14 5.57 9.61 -2.16
N MET A 15 5.73 8.30 -1.93
CA MET A 15 4.91 7.59 -0.94
C MET A 15 5.20 8.06 0.48
N PHE A 16 6.47 8.28 0.83
CA PHE A 16 6.85 8.87 2.12
C PHE A 16 6.31 10.29 2.28
N ARG A 17 6.46 11.15 1.26
CA ARG A 17 5.91 12.51 1.28
C ARG A 17 4.40 12.57 1.47
N SER A 18 3.68 11.64 0.86
CA SER A 18 2.21 11.55 0.96
C SER A 18 1.71 10.83 2.22
N GLY A 19 2.62 10.35 3.08
CA GLY A 19 2.27 9.60 4.29
C GLY A 19 1.72 8.19 4.01
N LEU A 20 1.91 7.68 2.78
CA LEU A 20 1.50 6.35 2.32
C LEU A 20 2.57 5.26 2.55
N SER A 21 3.71 5.64 3.12
CA SER A 21 4.76 4.72 3.55
C SER A 21 5.25 5.01 4.96
N ALA A 22 5.83 3.99 5.58
CA ALA A 22 6.57 4.09 6.83
C ALA A 22 7.86 3.27 6.74
N GLU A 23 8.77 3.54 7.66
CA GLU A 23 9.95 2.71 7.87
C GLU A 23 9.56 1.49 8.71
N VAL A 24 10.13 0.33 8.39
CA VAL A 24 10.05 -0.86 9.22
C VAL A 24 11.46 -1.34 9.54
N PRO A 25 11.80 -1.55 10.83
CA PRO A 25 13.07 -2.15 11.23
C PRO A 25 13.29 -3.50 10.53
N ASN A 26 14.51 -3.75 10.05
CA ASN A 26 14.78 -4.93 9.22
C ASN A 26 14.57 -6.28 9.93
N ASP A 27 14.68 -6.27 11.26
CA ASP A 27 14.48 -7.40 12.16
C ASP A 27 13.00 -7.79 12.31
N GLU A 28 12.08 -6.89 12.00
CA GLU A 28 10.64 -7.15 12.05
C GLU A 28 10.09 -7.71 10.72
N VAL A 29 10.88 -7.69 9.64
CA VAL A 29 10.41 -8.03 8.29
C VAL A 29 10.53 -9.52 8.03
N ALA A 30 9.40 -10.21 7.89
CA ALA A 30 9.37 -11.62 7.53
C ALA A 30 9.82 -11.85 6.08
N THR A 31 9.07 -11.36 5.10
CA THR A 31 9.40 -11.46 3.67
C THR A 31 8.74 -10.29 2.95
N PRO A 32 9.49 -9.48 2.17
CA PRO A 32 8.88 -8.40 1.41
C PRO A 32 8.04 -8.96 0.25
N ALA A 33 6.88 -8.38 0.04
CA ALA A 33 6.05 -8.66 -1.11
C ALA A 33 6.73 -8.19 -2.41
N GLY A 34 6.45 -8.89 -3.50
CA GLY A 34 6.91 -8.46 -4.83
C GLY A 34 6.34 -7.10 -5.19
N ALA A 35 7.04 -6.33 -6.01
CA ALA A 35 6.54 -5.08 -6.55
C ALA A 35 6.91 -4.95 -8.03
N PHE A 36 5.94 -4.57 -8.86
CA PHE A 36 6.15 -4.37 -10.29
C PHE A 36 5.31 -3.22 -10.82
N ALA A 37 5.75 -2.63 -11.94
CA ALA A 37 4.98 -1.61 -12.63
C ALA A 37 4.07 -2.22 -13.69
N LEU A 38 2.87 -1.66 -13.79
CA LEU A 38 1.92 -1.93 -14.86
C LEU A 38 1.54 -0.61 -15.53
N ARG A 39 1.70 -0.52 -16.85
CA ARG A 39 1.29 0.68 -17.60
C ARG A 39 -0.21 0.92 -17.43
N LYS A 40 -0.57 2.14 -17.03
CA LYS A 40 -1.97 2.57 -16.86
C LYS A 40 -2.44 3.35 -18.08
N ASP A 41 -1.73 4.43 -18.38
CA ASP A 41 -1.99 5.36 -19.46
C ASP A 41 -0.65 5.69 -20.16
N GLU A 42 -0.64 6.51 -21.22
CA GLU A 42 0.59 6.86 -21.95
C GLU A 42 1.67 7.50 -21.06
N ASP A 43 1.24 8.30 -20.07
CA ASP A 43 2.14 9.06 -19.19
C ASP A 43 2.33 8.45 -17.80
N LYS A 44 1.64 7.34 -17.48
CA LYS A 44 1.52 6.86 -16.09
C LYS A 44 1.62 5.34 -15.99
N ASP A 45 2.49 4.90 -15.10
CA ASP A 45 2.54 3.53 -14.59
C ASP A 45 1.87 3.43 -13.22
N ARG A 46 1.30 2.26 -12.91
CA ARG A 46 0.84 1.86 -11.58
C ARG A 46 1.90 0.97 -10.94
N LEU A 47 2.21 1.22 -9.69
CA LEU A 47 2.87 0.24 -8.84
C LEU A 47 1.84 -0.80 -8.40
N ILE A 48 2.18 -2.07 -8.60
CA ILE A 48 1.43 -3.22 -8.10
C ILE A 48 2.31 -3.93 -7.08
N GLY A 49 1.84 -4.01 -5.84
CA GLY A 49 2.40 -4.91 -4.82
C GLY A 49 1.77 -6.29 -4.94
N ASP A 50 2.58 -7.32 -5.19
CA ASP A 50 2.13 -8.70 -5.24
C ASP A 50 2.15 -9.33 -3.85
N ARG A 51 1.04 -9.15 -3.11
CA ARG A 51 0.82 -9.75 -1.79
C ARG A 51 0.05 -11.07 -1.85
N ARG A 52 -0.12 -11.69 -3.03
CA ARG A 52 -0.89 -12.95 -3.12
C ARG A 52 -0.35 -14.06 -2.22
N PRO A 53 0.98 -14.27 -2.08
CA PRO A 53 1.50 -15.26 -1.14
C PRO A 53 1.15 -14.94 0.31
N ASP A 54 1.26 -13.67 0.71
CA ASP A 54 0.96 -13.23 2.09
C ASP A 54 -0.54 -13.34 2.39
N ASN A 55 -1.37 -12.87 1.46
CA ASN A 55 -2.83 -12.92 1.58
C ASN A 55 -3.35 -14.36 1.76
N TRP A 56 -2.65 -15.35 1.21
CA TRP A 56 -3.03 -16.76 1.33
C TRP A 56 -2.87 -17.30 2.76
N VAL A 57 -1.85 -16.82 3.49
CA VAL A 57 -1.54 -17.27 4.85
C VAL A 57 -2.13 -16.38 5.93
N GLU A 58 -2.54 -15.16 5.58
CA GLU A 58 -3.25 -14.26 6.48
C GLU A 58 -4.63 -14.82 6.86
N ALA A 59 -4.98 -14.69 8.14
CA ALA A 59 -6.31 -15.03 8.61
C ALA A 59 -7.35 -14.17 7.88
N GLN A 60 -8.37 -14.81 7.33
CA GLN A 60 -9.49 -14.09 6.73
C GLN A 60 -10.20 -13.29 7.81
N THR A 61 -10.33 -11.99 7.59
CA THR A 61 -10.93 -11.04 8.51
C THR A 61 -12.47 -11.07 8.49
N GLY A 62 -13.06 -12.18 8.04
CA GLY A 62 -14.50 -12.40 7.88
C GLY A 62 -15.00 -12.13 6.45
N TYR A 63 -16.27 -12.50 6.19
CA TYR A 63 -16.94 -12.11 4.95
C TYR A 63 -17.42 -10.67 5.05
N PRO A 64 -17.14 -9.84 4.04
CA PRO A 64 -17.64 -8.48 4.07
C PRO A 64 -19.17 -8.49 3.91
N ASP A 65 -19.88 -7.74 4.76
CA ASP A 65 -21.35 -7.54 4.69
C ASP A 65 -21.71 -6.60 3.51
N LEU A 66 -21.21 -6.92 2.31
CA LEU A 66 -21.51 -6.18 1.11
C LEU A 66 -22.89 -6.61 0.59
N PRO A 67 -23.76 -5.67 0.22
CA PRO A 67 -25.02 -6.02 -0.40
C PRO A 67 -24.74 -6.79 -1.70
N TYR A 68 -25.45 -7.90 -1.89
CA TYR A 68 -25.40 -8.64 -3.16
C TYR A 68 -25.85 -7.70 -4.29
N ALA A 69 -24.92 -7.30 -5.16
CA ALA A 69 -25.13 -6.21 -6.11
C ALA A 69 -26.42 -6.35 -6.95
N PRO A 70 -26.81 -7.55 -7.43
CA PRO A 70 -28.09 -7.72 -8.14
C PRO A 70 -29.34 -7.38 -7.32
N ARG A 71 -29.30 -7.44 -5.98
CA ARG A 71 -30.42 -6.98 -5.14
C ARG A 71 -30.61 -5.46 -5.21
N LEU A 72 -29.56 -4.69 -5.52
CA LEU A 72 -29.68 -3.23 -5.72
C LEU A 72 -30.49 -2.89 -6.97
N GLN A 73 -30.60 -3.81 -7.93
CA GLN A 73 -31.42 -3.63 -9.14
C GLN A 73 -32.91 -3.94 -8.90
N ARG A 74 -33.28 -4.47 -7.73
CA ARG A 74 -34.66 -4.90 -7.40
C ARG A 74 -35.39 -3.91 -6.48
N VAL A 75 -35.03 -2.62 -6.53
CA VAL A 75 -35.70 -1.59 -5.74
C VAL A 75 -37.13 -1.41 -6.27
N LEU A 76 -38.11 -1.81 -5.47
CA LEU A 76 -39.52 -1.62 -5.80
C LEU A 76 -39.93 -0.18 -5.49
N ILE A 77 -40.35 0.56 -6.52
CA ILE A 77 -40.78 1.95 -6.41
C ILE A 77 -42.30 1.99 -6.40
N LYS A 78 -42.90 2.70 -5.43
CA LYS A 78 -44.35 2.88 -5.35
C LYS A 78 -44.86 3.70 -6.55
N LYS A 79 -46.14 3.51 -6.92
CA LYS A 79 -46.80 4.33 -7.94
C LYS A 79 -46.62 5.82 -7.62
N ARG A 80 -46.34 6.64 -8.64
CA ARG A 80 -46.06 8.10 -8.54
C ARG A 80 -44.80 8.50 -7.76
N HIS A 81 -43.91 7.55 -7.42
CA HIS A 81 -42.59 7.86 -6.90
C HIS A 81 -41.55 7.68 -8.01
N GLY A 82 -40.45 8.42 -7.93
CA GLY A 82 -39.28 8.26 -8.80
C GLY A 82 -38.05 7.90 -7.97
N LEU A 83 -37.13 7.14 -8.57
CA LEU A 83 -35.83 6.87 -7.98
C LEU A 83 -34.78 7.73 -8.70
N ARG A 84 -34.04 8.52 -7.92
CA ARG A 84 -32.85 9.22 -8.40
C ARG A 84 -31.63 8.59 -7.75
N LEU A 85 -30.81 7.92 -8.56
CA LEU A 85 -29.56 7.33 -8.10
C LEU A 85 -28.43 8.35 -8.27
N HIS A 86 -27.64 8.52 -7.23
CA HIS A 86 -26.37 9.23 -7.30
C HIS A 86 -25.28 8.26 -6.86
N SER A 87 -24.34 7.98 -7.75
CA SER A 87 -23.15 7.18 -7.44
C SER A 87 -21.93 8.07 -7.53
N ARG A 88 -20.99 7.88 -6.60
CA ARG A 88 -19.69 8.53 -6.63
C ARG A 88 -18.64 7.46 -6.44
N ASP A 89 -17.76 7.33 -7.42
CA ASP A 89 -16.54 6.56 -7.24
C ASP A 89 -15.58 7.37 -6.36
N VAL A 90 -15.17 6.78 -5.24
CA VAL A 90 -14.22 7.42 -4.33
C VAL A 90 -12.82 7.05 -4.81
N LYS A 91 -12.28 7.91 -5.67
CA LYS A 91 -10.90 7.77 -6.15
C LYS A 91 -9.96 7.63 -4.96
N ASP A 92 -9.01 6.70 -5.06
CA ASP A 92 -7.96 6.49 -4.07
C ASP A 92 -8.49 6.08 -2.67
N TYR A 93 -9.71 5.53 -2.61
CA TYR A 93 -10.39 5.12 -1.36
C TYR A 93 -9.47 4.36 -0.39
N TYR A 94 -8.76 3.35 -0.86
CA TYR A 94 -7.92 2.51 -0.01
C TYR A 94 -6.70 3.24 0.56
N TYR A 95 -6.24 4.31 -0.08
CA TYR A 95 -5.14 5.13 0.43
C TYR A 95 -5.57 6.08 1.56
N ILE A 96 -6.87 6.31 1.70
CA ILE A 96 -7.43 7.05 2.85
C ILE A 96 -7.42 6.17 4.10
N LEU A 97 -7.53 4.84 3.93
CA LEU A 97 -7.50 3.89 5.02
C LEU A 97 -6.06 3.62 5.45
N ARG A 98 -5.83 3.60 6.78
CA ARG A 98 -4.53 3.27 7.37
C ARG A 98 -4.48 1.82 7.81
N ASN A 99 -3.33 1.18 7.59
CA ASN A 99 -3.03 -0.11 8.17
C ASN A 99 -2.85 -0.02 9.70
N LEU A 100 -3.20 -1.11 10.38
CA LEU A 100 -2.87 -1.28 11.80
C LEU A 100 -1.34 -1.36 11.96
N LYS A 101 -0.79 -0.71 12.99
CA LYS A 101 0.67 -0.70 13.24
C LYS A 101 1.27 -2.12 13.29
N ALA A 102 0.59 -3.03 13.97
CA ALA A 102 1.00 -4.44 14.08
C ALA A 102 1.10 -5.18 12.74
N ARG A 103 0.49 -4.64 11.67
CA ARG A 103 0.52 -5.24 10.33
C ARG A 103 1.54 -4.62 9.38
N LEU A 104 2.15 -3.49 9.74
CA LEU A 104 3.09 -2.78 8.87
C LEU A 104 4.26 -3.67 8.44
N ALA A 105 4.76 -4.53 9.33
CA ALA A 105 5.83 -5.46 9.00
C ALA A 105 5.47 -6.47 7.89
N ALA A 106 4.19 -6.84 7.76
CA ALA A 106 3.70 -7.73 6.71
C ALA A 106 3.37 -6.99 5.39
N GLN A 107 3.40 -5.66 5.39
CA GLN A 107 3.04 -4.77 4.26
C GLN A 107 4.27 -4.21 3.54
N VAL A 108 5.45 -4.77 3.83
CA VAL A 108 6.68 -4.42 3.16
C VAL A 108 6.61 -4.82 1.69
N ILE A 109 6.97 -3.89 0.81
CA ILE A 109 6.95 -4.09 -0.64
C ILE A 109 8.30 -3.78 -1.27
N GLY A 110 8.64 -4.57 -2.28
CA GLY A 110 9.83 -4.34 -3.08
C GLY A 110 11.14 -4.54 -2.30
N PRO A 111 12.26 -4.16 -2.91
CA PRO A 111 13.57 -4.41 -2.32
C PRO A 111 13.93 -3.34 -1.26
N ARG A 112 14.83 -3.70 -0.35
CA ARG A 112 15.40 -2.77 0.64
C ARG A 112 16.06 -1.57 -0.04
N ILE A 113 15.88 -0.40 0.55
CA ILE A 113 16.44 0.86 0.04
C ILE A 113 17.53 1.41 0.97
N PRO A 114 18.47 2.22 0.45
CA PRO A 114 19.34 3.04 1.27
C PRO A 114 18.54 4.07 2.07
N LEU A 115 18.84 4.22 3.37
CA LEU A 115 18.24 5.26 4.21
C LEU A 115 18.42 6.68 3.61
N PRO A 116 19.56 7.03 2.98
CA PRO A 116 19.74 8.36 2.35
C PRO A 116 18.76 8.68 1.22
N TRP A 117 18.00 7.71 0.70
CA TRP A 117 16.92 8.02 -0.24
C TRP A 117 15.81 8.85 0.39
N LEU A 118 15.67 8.80 1.72
CA LEU A 118 14.69 9.56 2.50
C LEU A 118 15.26 10.87 3.04
N ASP A 119 16.50 11.22 2.71
CA ASP A 119 17.04 12.54 3.06
C ASP A 119 16.28 13.62 2.28
N ASP A 120 15.95 14.71 2.98
CA ASP A 120 15.29 15.89 2.41
C ASP A 120 14.11 15.50 1.50
N LEU A 121 13.13 14.78 2.05
CA LEU A 121 11.98 14.25 1.30
C LEU A 121 11.24 15.33 0.50
N GLN A 122 11.21 16.57 1.01
CA GLN A 122 10.48 17.68 0.38
C GLN A 122 11.18 18.24 -0.86
N ASN A 123 12.47 17.96 -1.03
CA ASN A 123 13.23 18.40 -2.19
C ASN A 123 13.00 17.47 -3.40
N GLU A 124 12.20 17.94 -4.35
CA GLU A 124 11.86 17.18 -5.56
C GLU A 124 13.01 17.07 -6.57
N GLU A 125 14.03 17.94 -6.50
CA GLU A 125 15.19 17.85 -7.39
C GLU A 125 15.99 16.57 -7.15
N LEU A 126 15.96 16.06 -5.92
CA LEU A 126 16.57 14.77 -5.57
C LEU A 126 15.89 13.57 -6.25
N ASP A 127 14.65 13.72 -6.74
CA ASP A 127 13.95 12.67 -7.51
C ASP A 127 14.55 12.50 -8.92
N LYS A 128 15.25 13.53 -9.43
CA LYS A 128 15.86 13.52 -10.78
C LYS A 128 17.23 12.86 -10.79
N ILE A 129 17.87 12.75 -9.62
CA ILE A 129 19.20 12.18 -9.45
C ILE A 129 19.14 10.66 -9.65
N GLU A 130 20.02 10.14 -10.51
CA GLU A 130 20.15 8.69 -10.68
C GLU A 130 20.48 8.03 -9.35
N PRO A 131 19.78 6.96 -8.96
CA PRO A 131 20.22 6.15 -7.85
C PRO A 131 21.60 5.60 -8.24
N GLY A 132 22.66 6.04 -7.54
CA GLY A 132 24.02 5.50 -7.73
C GLY A 132 24.04 3.98 -7.60
N GLU A 133 25.16 3.31 -7.93
CA GLU A 133 25.25 1.84 -8.09
C GLU A 133 24.49 1.02 -7.04
N TRP A 134 23.21 0.76 -7.32
CA TRP A 134 22.34 -0.04 -6.49
C TRP A 134 22.35 -1.44 -7.08
N ARG A 135 23.01 -2.36 -6.37
CA ARG A 135 22.93 -3.79 -6.66
C ARG A 135 21.92 -4.40 -5.70
N ASP A 136 20.86 -4.99 -6.26
CA ASP A 136 19.86 -5.76 -5.53
C ASP A 136 20.53 -6.79 -4.61
N SER A 137 20.46 -6.56 -3.30
CA SER A 137 21.13 -7.42 -2.33
C SER A 137 20.48 -8.79 -2.17
N SER A 138 19.26 -8.99 -2.67
CA SER A 138 18.65 -10.32 -2.69
C SER A 138 19.44 -11.31 -3.58
N ARG A 139 20.33 -10.78 -4.45
CA ARG A 139 21.24 -11.55 -5.31
C ARG A 139 22.73 -11.38 -4.97
N LEU A 140 23.08 -10.54 -3.99
CA LEU A 140 24.46 -10.40 -3.54
C LEU A 140 24.75 -11.45 -2.46
N LYS A 141 25.27 -12.60 -2.88
CA LYS A 141 26.25 -13.30 -2.04
C LYS A 141 27.40 -12.32 -1.86
N CYS A 142 27.68 -11.89 -0.63
CA CYS A 142 28.90 -11.15 -0.32
C CYS A 142 30.09 -11.97 -0.81
N ALA A 143 30.61 -11.63 -2.00
CA ALA A 143 31.75 -12.30 -2.58
C ALA A 143 33.00 -11.62 -2.04
N GLY A 144 33.60 -12.25 -1.03
CA GLY A 144 35.00 -12.03 -0.67
C GLY A 144 35.24 -11.46 0.74
N PRO A 145 36.41 -11.76 1.35
CA PRO A 145 36.70 -11.46 2.75
C PRO A 145 37.42 -10.11 2.97
N SER A 146 37.47 -9.20 1.99
CA SER A 146 38.30 -7.99 2.08
C SER A 146 37.50 -6.68 1.98
N SER A 147 37.54 -5.95 3.11
CA SER A 147 37.57 -4.48 3.27
C SER A 147 36.41 -3.62 2.75
N SER A 148 35.69 -3.06 3.74
CA SER A 148 35.08 -1.72 3.76
C SER A 148 34.12 -1.36 2.62
N CYS A 149 32.99 -2.07 2.51
CA CYS A 149 31.79 -1.36 2.07
C CYS A 149 31.42 -0.35 3.18
N PRO A 150 31.26 0.96 2.89
CA PRO A 150 30.60 1.85 3.83
C PRO A 150 29.26 1.21 4.20
N LYS A 151 29.02 1.04 5.50
CA LYS A 151 27.79 0.44 6.02
C LYS A 151 26.64 1.42 5.78
N VAL A 152 26.18 1.51 4.54
CA VAL A 152 24.97 2.26 4.21
C VAL A 152 23.84 1.55 4.94
N GLN A 153 23.25 2.23 5.93
CA GLN A 153 22.08 1.73 6.62
C GLN A 153 20.96 1.58 5.60
N ARG A 154 20.37 0.39 5.56
CA ARG A 154 19.27 0.05 4.65
C ARG A 154 18.02 -0.18 5.46
N ILE A 155 16.88 0.15 4.87
CA ILE A 155 15.57 -0.02 5.48
C ILE A 155 14.64 -0.75 4.52
N SER A 156 13.64 -1.40 5.09
CA SER A 156 12.49 -1.90 4.36
C SER A 156 11.40 -0.83 4.34
N VAL A 157 10.75 -0.69 3.18
CA VAL A 157 9.66 0.26 2.99
C VAL A 157 8.36 -0.51 3.07
N THR A 158 7.48 -0.07 3.97
CA THR A 158 6.11 -0.58 4.02
C THR A 158 5.13 0.38 3.40
N MET A 159 4.02 -0.15 2.88
CA MET A 159 2.83 0.65 2.61
C MET A 159 2.04 0.85 3.91
N SER A 160 1.86 2.11 4.31
CA SER A 160 1.01 2.47 5.44
C SER A 160 -0.46 2.56 5.04
N GLY A 161 -0.74 2.80 3.75
CA GLY A 161 -2.07 2.69 3.15
C GLY A 161 -2.46 1.24 2.87
N ILE A 162 -3.75 0.97 2.86
CA ILE A 162 -4.28 -0.35 2.48
C ILE A 162 -4.17 -0.51 0.95
N MET A 163 -3.64 -1.65 0.49
CA MET A 163 -3.60 -1.96 -0.94
C MET A 163 -4.91 -2.55 -1.44
N MET A 164 -5.25 -2.26 -2.70
CA MET A 164 -6.35 -2.94 -3.38
C MET A 164 -6.03 -4.44 -3.52
N GLY A 165 -6.96 -5.29 -3.09
CA GLY A 165 -6.77 -6.76 -3.12
C GLY A 165 -6.08 -7.33 -1.88
N ASP A 166 -5.74 -6.49 -0.89
CA ASP A 166 -5.34 -6.93 0.44
C ASP A 166 -6.54 -7.56 1.18
N THR A 167 -6.33 -8.69 1.85
CA THR A 167 -7.35 -9.37 2.65
C THR A 167 -7.99 -8.41 3.68
N ASN A 168 -7.22 -7.46 4.21
CA ASN A 168 -7.72 -6.47 5.17
C ASN A 168 -8.66 -5.41 4.56
N ALA A 169 -8.55 -5.16 3.26
CA ALA A 169 -9.13 -3.97 2.66
C ALA A 169 -10.65 -3.97 2.74
N ALA A 170 -11.26 -5.12 2.51
CA ALA A 170 -12.70 -5.30 2.61
C ALA A 170 -13.19 -5.12 4.06
N THR A 171 -12.48 -5.68 5.04
CA THR A 171 -12.87 -5.57 6.46
C THR A 171 -12.67 -4.15 6.99
N ALA A 172 -11.57 -3.49 6.67
CA ALA A 172 -11.35 -2.09 7.05
C ALA A 172 -12.43 -1.18 6.44
N GLY A 173 -12.80 -1.41 5.18
CA GLY A 173 -13.90 -0.70 4.53
C GLY A 173 -15.25 -0.96 5.18
N GLN A 174 -15.56 -2.21 5.55
CA GLN A 174 -16.78 -2.56 6.27
C GLN A 174 -16.83 -1.96 7.67
N ALA A 175 -15.72 -1.97 8.42
CA ALA A 175 -15.63 -1.36 9.74
C ALA A 175 -15.91 0.15 9.68
N LEU A 176 -15.30 0.85 8.72
CA LEU A 176 -15.57 2.27 8.46
C LEU A 176 -17.03 2.51 8.06
N HIS A 177 -17.59 1.69 7.17
CA HIS A 177 -18.98 1.80 6.77
C HIS A 177 -19.92 1.59 7.96
N GLY A 178 -19.64 0.58 8.79
CA GLY A 178 -20.38 0.29 10.01
C GLY A 178 -20.31 1.42 11.04
N SER A 179 -19.18 2.13 11.17
CA SER A 179 -19.10 3.30 12.06
C SER A 179 -19.87 4.50 11.52
N ILE A 180 -19.86 4.72 10.19
CA ILE A 180 -20.64 5.78 9.56
C ILE A 180 -22.15 5.53 9.74
N LEU A 181 -22.60 4.29 9.53
CA LEU A 181 -24.02 3.94 9.64
C LEU A 181 -24.54 3.94 11.07
N ARG A 182 -23.70 3.62 12.06
CA ARG A 182 -24.07 3.65 13.49
C ARG A 182 -24.07 5.06 14.08
N GLY A 183 -23.41 6.03 13.42
CA GLY A 183 -23.28 7.40 13.92
C GLY A 183 -22.29 7.51 15.10
N PRO A 184 -22.01 8.73 15.60
CA PRO A 184 -21.05 8.96 16.68
C PRO A 184 -21.50 8.52 18.09
N CYS A 185 -22.62 7.80 18.23
CA CYS A 185 -23.09 7.32 19.53
C CYS A 185 -22.64 5.86 19.69
N ASP A 186 -21.76 5.63 20.68
CA ASP A 186 -21.46 4.34 21.36
C ASP A 186 -20.00 4.25 21.86
N ALA A 187 -19.22 5.35 21.81
CA ALA A 187 -17.89 5.40 22.45
C ALA A 187 -17.94 5.70 23.97
N ALA A 188 -19.13 5.71 24.58
CA ALA A 188 -19.30 5.91 26.01
C ALA A 188 -20.07 4.73 26.61
N GLY A 189 -19.33 3.72 27.07
CA GLY A 189 -19.84 2.67 27.93
C GLY A 189 -19.68 1.26 27.37
N HIS A 190 -18.54 0.63 27.68
CA HIS A 190 -18.48 -0.59 28.50
C HIS A 190 -17.04 -0.84 28.95
#